data_AF-A0A935HU23-F1
#
_entry.id   AF-A0A935HU23-F1
#
_cell.length_a   1.000
_cell.length_b   1.000
_cell.length_c   1.000
_cell.angle_alpha   90.00
_cell.angle_beta   90.00
_cell.angle_gamma   90.00
#
_symmetry.space_group_name_H-M   'P 1'
#
loop_
_entity.id
_entity.type
_entity.pdbx_description
1 polymer ?
#
loop_
_entity_poly.entity_id
_entity_poly.type
_entity_poly.pdbx_seq_one_letter_code
_entity_poly.pdbx_strand_id
1 'polypeptide(L)'
;MINMMYLVLTALLALNVSKEILDSFVTVNNGLENTKLSLNDKMSAQYASFEAFASENSAKYGAAWNEAKKIKTAGSELVAYVDSIKVKAIMKAEGLPFDSVVLGDGRIMDLMKVNKKDSHDELTNMMVGSEPGKPIEGPFTARELRAKLEAFRDLVKGSRPDDDVLAAAMDRLFEFEDRRDASGTMNNWSSINFYHVPLAAGITILSKIQSDVRNAEGEVVKRMMDAVEGKSFKFNKLTTIVKPLSSYVTVGGTYQAEIFLGAYDDQNAPEVYIAGPGATVDTIGKKIIGEAIKLDMVGAKAQLKQQASAAGLRSVKGIIKFKPVGGEETTEVFETTYEVAAPSLVVSPTKMNVFYRGVDNPVSVSVSGYSNKDISATATNGVLSKTSDGYIMKPGRESEATIGATVTNPDGTKKSMTGMKFRVKNVPSPTAFFGGKSVNDETIKKAELTAAAGVIAKMIDFEFDLRFEVVEYRVTMIVGGTPIEKMTKGPAVSGDMKEMFQKAKPGQKVYIEQIKARGPDGTTRNLGSLSFKVV
;
A
#
# COMPACT_ATOMS: atom_id res chain seq x y z
N MET A 1 -27.62 34.86 91.59
CA MET A 1 -27.60 33.59 90.84
C MET A 1 -28.48 33.62 89.58
N ILE A 2 -29.71 34.13 89.62
CA ILE A 2 -30.61 34.21 88.45
C ILE A 2 -30.01 35.02 87.29
N ASN A 3 -29.35 36.16 87.57
CA ASN A 3 -28.69 36.96 86.53
C ASN A 3 -27.50 36.24 85.84
N MET A 4 -26.76 35.40 86.57
CA MET A 4 -25.70 34.55 85.98
C MET A 4 -26.30 33.46 85.10
N MET A 5 -27.42 32.86 85.53
CA MET A 5 -28.14 31.86 84.72
C MET A 5 -28.71 32.47 83.44
N TYR A 6 -29.25 33.69 83.51
CA TYR A 6 -29.78 34.40 82.34
C TYR A 6 -28.67 34.81 81.37
N LEU A 7 -27.52 35.28 81.88
CA LEU A 7 -26.34 35.55 81.05
C LEU A 7 -25.81 34.30 80.37
N VAL A 8 -25.74 33.17 81.09
CA VAL A 8 -25.31 31.88 80.51
C VAL A 8 -26.32 31.38 79.47
N LEU A 9 -27.63 31.47 79.73
CA LEU A 9 -28.65 31.07 78.77
C LEU A 9 -28.67 31.97 77.52
N THR A 10 -28.48 33.27 77.71
CA THR A 10 -28.42 34.24 76.59
C THR A 10 -27.13 34.06 75.79
N ALA A 11 -26.01 33.76 76.43
CA ALA A 11 -24.76 33.40 75.76
C ALA A 11 -24.89 32.07 75.00
N LEU A 12 -25.57 31.06 75.57
CA LEU A 12 -25.85 29.79 74.88
C LEU A 12 -26.79 29.97 73.67
N LEU A 13 -27.81 30.81 73.79
CA LEU A 13 -28.68 31.19 72.66
C LEU A 13 -27.93 31.98 71.58
N ALA A 14 -26.97 32.82 71.97
CA ALA A 14 -26.13 33.58 71.05
C ALA A 14 -25.04 32.73 70.37
N LEU A 15 -24.64 31.61 70.98
CA LEU A 15 -23.73 30.60 70.42
C LEU A 15 -24.40 29.73 69.34
N ASN A 16 -25.74 29.65 69.33
CA ASN A 16 -26.47 28.93 68.30
C ASN A 16 -26.52 29.74 67.00
N VAL A 17 -26.20 29.07 65.89
CA VAL A 17 -26.26 29.66 64.55
C VAL A 17 -27.71 29.99 64.19
N SER A 18 -27.96 31.15 63.58
CA SER A 18 -29.32 31.53 63.19
C SER A 18 -29.87 30.56 62.14
N LYS A 19 -31.18 30.29 62.22
CA LYS A 19 -31.86 29.37 61.28
C LYS A 19 -31.68 29.77 59.81
N GLU A 20 -31.66 31.08 59.54
CA GLU A 20 -31.45 31.65 58.20
C GLU A 20 -30.06 31.33 57.63
N ILE A 21 -29.02 31.31 58.49
CA ILE A 21 -27.66 30.91 58.09
C ILE A 21 -27.63 29.40 57.79
N LEU A 22 -28.33 28.58 58.58
CA LEU A 22 -28.43 27.13 58.33
C LEU A 22 -29.16 26.83 57.01
N ASP A 23 -30.24 27.55 56.69
CA ASP A 23 -30.94 27.42 55.40
C ASP A 23 -30.04 27.79 54.20
N SER A 24 -29.09 28.71 54.40
CA SER A 24 -28.08 29.02 53.38
C SER A 24 -27.16 27.81 53.12
N PHE A 25 -26.75 27.08 54.15
CA PHE A 25 -25.99 25.82 53.98
C PHE A 25 -26.82 24.75 53.26
N VAL A 26 -28.11 24.62 53.57
CA VAL A 26 -29.01 23.71 52.85
C VAL A 26 -29.06 24.04 51.36
N THR A 27 -29.18 25.32 51.02
CA THR A 27 -29.19 25.80 49.63
C THR A 27 -27.89 25.47 48.91
N VAL A 28 -26.74 25.72 49.56
CA VAL A 28 -25.41 25.40 49.01
C VAL A 28 -25.26 23.90 48.80
N ASN A 29 -25.66 23.09 49.79
CA ASN A 29 -25.59 21.63 49.68
C ASN A 29 -26.43 21.10 48.52
N ASN A 30 -27.65 21.62 48.33
CA ASN A 30 -28.51 21.21 47.22
C ASN A 30 -27.88 21.57 45.86
N GLY A 31 -27.20 22.72 45.78
CA GLY A 31 -26.36 23.07 44.63
C GLY A 31 -25.22 22.08 44.39
N LEU A 32 -24.53 21.64 45.45
CA LEU A 32 -23.45 20.66 45.39
C LEU A 32 -23.95 19.26 45.02
N GLU A 33 -25.09 18.81 45.54
CA GLU A 33 -25.69 17.52 45.16
C GLU A 33 -26.11 17.52 43.69
N ASN A 34 -26.68 18.61 43.18
CA ASN A 34 -26.98 18.77 41.75
C ASN A 34 -25.69 18.78 40.90
N THR A 35 -24.64 19.43 41.38
CA THR A 35 -23.32 19.43 40.74
C THR A 35 -22.74 18.02 40.71
N LYS A 36 -22.84 17.26 41.82
CA LYS A 36 -22.41 15.86 41.91
C LYS A 36 -23.11 14.99 40.87
N LEU A 37 -24.43 15.12 40.71
CA LEU A 37 -25.19 14.41 39.68
C LEU A 37 -24.73 14.78 38.27
N SER A 38 -24.60 16.08 37.99
CA SER A 38 -24.13 16.56 36.69
C SER A 38 -22.71 16.07 36.35
N LEU A 39 -21.82 16.05 37.35
CA LEU A 39 -20.47 15.51 37.20
C LEU A 39 -20.49 14.01 36.98
N ASN A 40 -21.37 13.27 37.66
CA ASN A 40 -21.53 11.84 37.47
C ASN A 40 -22.03 11.49 36.05
N ASP A 41 -22.97 12.26 35.52
CA ASP A 41 -23.47 12.06 34.14
C ASP A 41 -22.38 12.36 33.11
N LYS A 42 -21.65 13.47 33.30
CA LYS A 42 -20.49 13.81 32.48
C LYS A 42 -19.41 12.72 32.53
N MET A 43 -19.17 12.18 33.72
CA MET A 43 -18.22 11.09 33.93
C MET A 43 -18.64 9.83 33.19
N SER A 44 -19.91 9.46 33.32
CA SER A 44 -20.48 8.27 32.69
C SER A 44 -20.35 8.34 31.17
N ALA A 45 -20.63 9.51 30.58
CA ALA A 45 -20.42 9.74 29.15
C ALA A 45 -18.93 9.66 28.73
N GLN A 46 -18.03 10.19 29.56
CA GLN A 46 -16.60 10.16 29.30
C GLN A 46 -16.03 8.72 29.36
N TYR A 47 -16.41 7.93 30.37
CA TYR A 47 -16.03 6.51 30.44
C TYR A 47 -16.63 5.69 29.30
N ALA A 48 -17.88 5.95 28.90
CA ALA A 48 -18.49 5.26 27.75
C ALA A 48 -17.74 5.55 26.45
N SER A 49 -17.32 6.80 26.25
CA SER A 49 -16.51 7.20 25.09
C SER A 49 -15.13 6.52 25.10
N PHE A 50 -14.49 6.47 26.27
CA PHE A 50 -13.18 5.83 26.42
C PHE A 50 -13.28 4.30 26.25
N GLU A 51 -14.34 3.67 26.74
CA GLU A 51 -14.61 2.25 26.53
C GLU A 51 -14.80 1.91 25.04
N ALA A 52 -15.52 2.78 24.30
CA ALA A 52 -15.66 2.62 22.85
C ALA A 52 -14.30 2.67 22.14
N PHE A 53 -13.45 3.66 22.45
CA PHE A 53 -12.10 3.75 21.86
C PHE A 53 -11.20 2.57 22.26
N ALA A 54 -11.31 2.09 23.50
CA ALA A 54 -10.59 0.90 23.96
C ALA A 54 -11.06 -0.39 23.29
N SER A 55 -12.34 -0.48 22.97
CA SER A 55 -12.92 -1.62 22.25
C SER A 55 -12.50 -1.64 20.78
N GLU A 56 -12.45 -0.47 20.13
CA GLU A 56 -12.00 -0.34 18.75
C GLU A 56 -10.49 -0.55 18.60
N ASN A 57 -9.68 -0.05 19.54
CA ASN A 57 -8.23 -0.14 19.48
C ASN A 57 -7.61 -0.39 20.86
N SER A 58 -7.70 -1.65 21.29
CA SER A 58 -7.17 -2.13 22.57
C SER A 58 -5.64 -1.96 22.68
N ALA A 59 -4.90 -2.09 21.56
CA ALA A 59 -3.44 -1.90 21.56
C ALA A 59 -3.04 -0.46 21.91
N LYS A 60 -3.83 0.53 21.47
CA LYS A 60 -3.56 1.96 21.71
C LYS A 60 -4.15 2.46 23.04
N TYR A 61 -5.41 2.12 23.34
CA TYR A 61 -6.15 2.68 24.47
C TYR A 61 -6.24 1.75 25.69
N GLY A 62 -5.95 0.44 25.54
CA GLY A 62 -6.23 -0.57 26.57
C GLY A 62 -5.48 -0.36 27.90
N ALA A 63 -4.21 0.05 27.85
CA ALA A 63 -3.43 0.33 29.06
C ALA A 63 -4.01 1.53 29.84
N ALA A 64 -4.29 2.62 29.14
CA ALA A 64 -4.87 3.83 29.74
C ALA A 64 -6.31 3.59 30.24
N TRP A 65 -7.10 2.76 29.53
CA TRP A 65 -8.42 2.35 29.96
C TRP A 65 -8.40 1.53 31.25
N ASN A 66 -7.45 0.59 31.38
CA ASN A 66 -7.32 -0.20 32.60
C ASN A 66 -6.98 0.68 33.81
N GLU A 67 -6.15 1.70 33.63
CA GLU A 67 -5.84 2.65 34.69
C GLU A 67 -7.04 3.54 35.02
N ALA A 68 -7.75 4.05 34.01
CA ALA A 68 -8.98 4.82 34.21
C ALA A 68 -10.03 4.03 35.00
N LYS A 69 -10.18 2.72 34.76
CA LYS A 69 -11.07 1.86 35.55
C LYS A 69 -10.69 1.79 37.03
N LYS A 70 -9.39 1.74 37.36
CA LYS A 70 -8.94 1.75 38.76
C LYS A 70 -9.35 3.05 39.44
N ILE A 71 -9.17 4.18 38.76
CA ILE A 71 -9.58 5.51 39.25
C ILE A 71 -11.11 5.56 39.43
N LYS A 72 -11.89 5.02 38.48
CA LYS A 72 -13.35 4.92 38.59
C LYS A 72 -13.79 4.18 39.83
N THR A 73 -13.20 3.02 40.07
CA THR A 73 -13.50 2.18 41.24
C THR A 73 -13.15 2.93 42.51
N ALA A 74 -11.92 3.46 42.63
CA ALA A 74 -11.46 4.18 43.81
C ALA A 74 -12.32 5.44 44.09
N GLY A 75 -12.66 6.22 43.05
CA GLY A 75 -13.52 7.40 43.18
C GLY A 75 -14.94 7.03 43.60
N SER A 76 -15.50 5.96 43.05
CA SER A 76 -16.84 5.49 43.40
C SER A 76 -16.92 4.92 44.82
N GLU A 77 -15.91 4.15 45.24
CA GLU A 77 -15.78 3.66 46.62
C GLU A 77 -15.63 4.81 47.61
N LEU A 78 -14.83 5.83 47.28
CA LEU A 78 -14.64 7.01 48.12
C LEU A 78 -15.92 7.85 48.24
N VAL A 79 -16.64 8.09 47.13
CA VAL A 79 -17.92 8.79 47.15
C VAL A 79 -18.96 8.04 47.97
N ALA A 80 -19.06 6.71 47.81
CA ALA A 80 -19.96 5.86 48.59
C ALA A 80 -19.59 5.85 50.08
N TYR A 81 -18.29 5.85 50.39
CA TYR A 81 -17.81 5.97 51.76
C TYR A 81 -18.21 7.33 52.37
N VAL A 82 -18.08 8.44 51.65
CA VAL A 82 -18.56 9.74 52.11
C VAL A 82 -20.09 9.77 52.28
N ASP A 83 -20.85 9.16 51.36
CA ASP A 83 -22.32 9.03 51.51
C ASP A 83 -22.67 8.27 52.78
N SER A 84 -21.94 7.20 53.12
CA SER A 84 -22.15 6.45 54.35
C SER A 84 -21.87 7.27 55.62
N ILE A 85 -20.92 8.21 55.57
CA ILE A 85 -20.65 9.15 56.67
C ILE A 85 -21.86 10.08 56.85
N LYS A 86 -22.34 10.69 55.75
CA LYS A 86 -23.51 11.59 55.77
C LYS A 86 -24.75 10.88 56.32
N VAL A 87 -25.04 9.67 55.85
CA VAL A 87 -26.19 8.87 56.32
C VAL A 87 -26.09 8.60 57.81
N LYS A 88 -24.94 8.15 58.31
CA LYS A 88 -24.75 7.87 59.74
C LYS A 88 -24.86 9.12 60.61
N ALA A 89 -24.36 10.26 60.14
CA ALA A 89 -24.49 11.53 60.85
C ALA A 89 -25.97 11.95 60.98
N ILE A 90 -26.75 11.86 59.90
CA ILE A 90 -28.18 12.19 59.91
C ILE A 90 -28.97 11.20 60.78
N MET A 91 -28.71 9.90 60.66
CA MET A 91 -29.36 8.87 61.47
C MET A 91 -29.17 9.10 62.97
N LYS A 92 -27.94 9.43 63.40
CA LYS A 92 -27.64 9.71 64.81
C LYS A 92 -28.31 10.99 65.30
N ALA A 93 -28.34 12.04 64.48
CA ALA A 93 -28.93 13.32 64.86
C ALA A 93 -30.46 13.23 65.00
N GLU A 94 -31.14 12.67 63.99
CA GLU A 94 -32.60 12.58 63.96
C GLU A 94 -33.16 11.37 64.75
N GLY A 95 -32.34 10.36 65.02
CA GLY A 95 -32.80 9.09 65.60
C GLY A 95 -33.66 8.26 64.64
N LEU A 96 -33.48 8.44 63.33
CA LEU A 96 -34.27 7.78 62.28
C LEU A 96 -33.62 6.46 61.83
N PRO A 97 -34.43 5.46 61.42
CA PRO A 97 -33.92 4.25 60.80
C PRO A 97 -33.35 4.54 59.41
N PHE A 98 -32.46 3.65 58.94
CA PHE A 98 -31.74 3.79 57.67
C PHE A 98 -32.69 4.04 56.48
N ASP A 99 -33.80 3.30 56.41
CA ASP A 99 -34.80 3.38 55.32
C ASP A 99 -35.53 4.72 55.26
N SER A 100 -35.47 5.53 56.32
CA SER A 100 -36.02 6.89 56.31
C SER A 100 -35.01 7.93 55.84
N VAL A 101 -33.70 7.64 55.98
CA VAL A 101 -32.60 8.54 55.61
C VAL A 101 -32.12 8.29 54.19
N VAL A 102 -32.19 7.05 53.72
CA VAL A 102 -31.92 6.69 52.32
C VAL A 102 -33.25 6.47 51.62
N LEU A 103 -33.54 7.33 50.64
CA LEU A 103 -34.74 7.26 49.82
C LEU A 103 -34.65 6.06 48.86
N GLY A 104 -35.80 5.57 48.38
CA GLY A 104 -35.87 4.40 47.50
C GLY A 104 -35.13 4.54 46.15
N ASP A 105 -34.72 5.75 45.78
CA ASP A 105 -33.88 6.04 44.61
C ASP A 105 -32.37 6.07 44.95
N GLY A 106 -31.99 5.71 46.18
CA GLY A 106 -30.61 5.72 46.67
C GLY A 106 -30.10 7.11 47.08
N ARG A 107 -30.94 8.16 47.02
CA ARG A 107 -30.56 9.50 47.48
C ARG A 107 -30.68 9.62 48.99
N ILE A 108 -29.81 10.44 49.56
CA ILE A 108 -29.87 10.80 50.98
C ILE A 108 -30.99 11.82 51.16
N MET A 109 -31.70 11.75 52.29
CA MET A 109 -32.71 12.72 52.69
C MET A 109 -32.20 14.16 52.49
N ASP A 110 -32.99 14.99 51.82
CA ASP A 110 -32.70 16.40 51.64
C ASP A 110 -32.48 17.06 53.02
N LEU A 111 -31.39 17.81 53.13
CA LEU A 111 -31.08 18.57 54.34
C LEU A 111 -32.26 19.42 54.79
N MET A 112 -33.12 19.94 53.90
CA MET A 112 -34.34 20.67 54.29
C MET A 112 -35.22 19.91 55.29
N LYS A 113 -35.29 18.57 55.18
CA LYS A 113 -36.14 17.70 56.00
C LYS A 113 -35.50 17.28 57.33
N VAL A 114 -34.23 17.59 57.53
CA VAL A 114 -33.52 17.37 58.81
C VAL A 114 -33.95 18.46 59.79
N ASN A 115 -34.37 18.10 61.00
CA ASN A 115 -34.79 19.05 62.03
C ASN A 115 -33.60 19.56 62.85
N LYS A 116 -32.68 18.67 63.24
CA LYS A 116 -31.49 18.98 64.05
C LYS A 116 -30.29 19.43 63.20
N LYS A 117 -30.51 20.39 62.31
CA LYS A 117 -29.49 20.95 61.39
C LYS A 117 -28.39 21.71 62.13
N ASP A 118 -28.74 22.29 63.27
CA ASP A 118 -27.91 23.08 64.16
C ASP A 118 -27.05 22.23 65.10
N SER A 119 -27.37 20.94 65.24
CA SER A 119 -26.65 20.05 66.15
C SER A 119 -25.18 19.90 65.74
N HIS A 120 -24.29 20.04 66.72
CA HIS A 120 -22.84 19.91 66.51
C HIS A 120 -22.27 18.62 67.11
N ASP A 121 -23.00 17.96 68.01
CA ASP A 121 -22.46 16.87 68.84
C ASP A 121 -22.29 15.58 68.06
N GLU A 122 -23.25 15.19 67.22
CA GLU A 122 -23.23 13.88 66.57
C GLU A 122 -22.11 13.77 65.55
N LEU A 123 -21.91 14.80 64.74
CA LEU A 123 -20.83 14.84 63.75
C LEU A 123 -19.47 14.94 64.45
N THR A 124 -19.36 15.79 65.48
CA THR A 124 -18.13 15.95 66.26
C THR A 124 -17.73 14.64 66.92
N ASN A 125 -18.63 14.00 67.66
CA ASN A 125 -18.39 12.74 68.35
C ASN A 125 -18.08 11.59 67.39
N MET A 126 -18.67 11.60 66.19
CA MET A 126 -18.44 10.57 65.19
C MET A 126 -17.11 10.72 64.45
N MET A 127 -16.69 11.94 64.14
CA MET A 127 -15.57 12.18 63.22
C MET A 127 -14.28 12.63 63.90
N VAL A 128 -14.38 13.31 65.05
CA VAL A 128 -13.25 13.88 65.78
C VAL A 128 -13.16 13.35 67.21
N GLY A 129 -14.27 13.22 67.91
CA GLY A 129 -14.33 12.82 69.32
C GLY A 129 -14.13 14.00 70.27
N SER A 130 -13.78 13.68 71.53
CA SER A 130 -13.78 14.66 72.63
C SER A 130 -12.59 15.64 72.59
N GLU A 131 -11.46 15.22 72.03
CA GLU A 131 -10.24 16.03 71.96
C GLU A 131 -9.93 16.48 70.52
N PRO A 132 -9.99 17.78 70.20
CA PRO A 132 -9.72 18.27 68.85
C PRO A 132 -8.26 18.02 68.42
N GLY A 133 -7.31 18.13 69.36
CA GLY A 133 -5.89 17.89 69.08
C GLY A 133 -5.53 16.43 68.76
N LYS A 134 -6.40 15.47 69.11
CA LYS A 134 -6.21 14.03 68.84
C LYS A 134 -7.52 13.41 68.35
N PRO A 135 -7.86 13.59 67.06
CA PRO A 135 -9.06 13.00 66.48
C PRO A 135 -9.07 11.48 66.66
N ILE A 136 -10.23 10.92 66.96
CA ILE A 136 -10.41 9.47 67.11
C ILE A 136 -10.03 8.72 65.83
N GLU A 137 -9.45 7.53 66.01
CA GLU A 137 -9.13 6.61 64.93
C GLU A 137 -10.20 5.53 64.82
N GLY A 138 -10.55 5.13 63.60
CA GLY A 138 -11.52 4.06 63.37
C GLY A 138 -12.39 4.29 62.15
N PRO A 139 -13.38 3.39 61.94
CA PRO A 139 -14.26 3.45 60.79
C PRO A 139 -15.13 4.71 60.81
N PHE A 140 -15.24 5.39 59.67
CA PHE A 140 -16.06 6.61 59.47
C PHE A 140 -15.57 7.85 60.23
N THR A 141 -14.28 7.90 60.57
CA THR A 141 -13.65 9.04 61.25
C THR A 141 -13.03 10.02 60.25
N ALA A 142 -12.82 11.28 60.67
CA ALA A 142 -12.19 12.28 59.81
C ALA A 142 -10.75 11.88 59.40
N ARG A 143 -10.04 11.16 60.27
CA ARG A 143 -8.69 10.68 59.96
C ARG A 143 -8.69 9.55 58.93
N GLU A 144 -9.63 8.61 59.00
CA GLU A 144 -9.77 7.59 57.96
C GLU A 144 -10.21 8.21 56.63
N LEU A 145 -11.15 9.16 56.65
CA LEU A 145 -11.56 9.90 55.46
C LEU A 145 -10.36 10.59 54.80
N ARG A 146 -9.54 11.30 55.60
CA ARG A 146 -8.30 11.92 55.12
C ARG A 146 -7.36 10.89 54.48
N ALA A 147 -7.11 9.77 55.14
CA ALA A 147 -6.23 8.73 54.61
C ALA A 147 -6.74 8.16 53.28
N LYS A 148 -8.05 7.98 53.12
CA LYS A 148 -8.66 7.53 51.85
C LYS A 148 -8.56 8.60 50.76
N LEU A 149 -8.69 9.88 51.10
CA LEU A 149 -8.50 10.99 50.16
C LEU A 149 -7.04 11.11 49.71
N GLU A 150 -6.08 10.97 50.63
CA GLU A 150 -4.65 10.93 50.32
C GLU A 150 -4.31 9.74 49.42
N ALA A 151 -4.86 8.55 49.71
CA ALA A 151 -4.69 7.37 48.86
C ALA A 151 -5.27 7.57 47.45
N PHE A 152 -6.44 8.22 47.33
CA PHE A 152 -7.02 8.56 46.03
C PHE A 152 -6.18 9.59 45.26
N ARG A 153 -5.71 10.64 45.95
CA ARG A 153 -4.78 11.64 45.39
C ARG A 153 -3.52 10.97 44.84
N ASP A 154 -2.90 10.10 45.64
CA ASP A 154 -1.65 9.45 45.29
C ASP A 154 -1.85 8.41 44.17
N LEU A 155 -3.00 7.74 44.12
CA LEU A 155 -3.40 6.90 42.97
C LEU A 155 -3.52 7.73 41.68
N VAL A 156 -4.20 8.89 41.74
CA VAL A 156 -4.36 9.78 40.59
C VAL A 156 -3.00 10.29 40.10
N LYS A 157 -2.11 10.70 41.02
CA LYS A 157 -0.73 11.10 40.69
C LYS A 157 0.08 9.95 40.11
N GLY A 158 0.01 8.77 40.71
CA GLY A 158 0.71 7.56 40.26
C GLY A 158 0.25 7.06 38.90
N SER A 159 -1.00 7.35 38.51
CA SER A 159 -1.52 7.00 37.19
C SER A 159 -0.85 7.78 36.05
N ARG A 160 -0.23 8.93 36.35
CA ARG A 160 0.45 9.81 35.40
C ARG A 160 1.67 10.48 36.05
N PRO A 161 2.79 9.75 36.23
CA PRO A 161 3.97 10.28 36.91
C PRO A 161 4.65 11.43 36.16
N ASP A 162 4.50 11.50 34.84
CA ASP A 162 5.12 12.52 33.98
C ASP A 162 4.31 13.83 33.87
N ASP A 163 3.22 13.98 34.64
CA ASP A 163 2.27 15.09 34.55
C ASP A 163 2.35 16.00 35.80
N ASP A 164 3.38 16.85 35.86
CA ASP A 164 3.62 17.76 36.99
C ASP A 164 2.44 18.72 37.24
N VAL A 165 1.72 19.09 36.18
CA VAL A 165 0.56 20.00 36.26
C VAL A 165 -0.61 19.30 36.95
N LEU A 166 -0.88 18.03 36.61
CA LEU A 166 -1.89 17.23 37.30
C LEU A 166 -1.48 17.01 38.77
N ALA A 167 -0.21 16.69 39.03
CA ALA A 167 0.28 16.49 40.39
C ALA A 167 0.04 17.74 41.27
N ALA A 168 0.41 18.93 40.78
CA ALA A 168 0.18 20.19 41.48
C ALA A 168 -1.31 20.54 41.62
N ALA A 169 -2.16 20.16 40.65
CA ALA A 169 -3.61 20.33 40.78
C ALA A 169 -4.20 19.45 41.88
N MET A 170 -3.77 18.19 41.96
CA MET A 170 -4.22 17.24 42.98
C MET A 170 -3.74 17.64 44.39
N ASP A 171 -2.52 18.16 44.51
CA ASP A 171 -1.99 18.65 45.78
C ASP A 171 -2.78 19.87 46.31
N ARG A 172 -3.26 20.75 45.41
CA ARG A 172 -4.13 21.89 45.78
C ARG A 172 -5.56 21.47 46.11
N LEU A 173 -6.10 20.46 45.44
CA LEU A 173 -7.47 19.98 45.69
C LEU A 173 -7.58 19.22 47.01
N PHE A 174 -6.57 18.40 47.32
CA PHE A 174 -6.51 17.55 48.51
C PHE A 174 -5.45 18.06 49.50
N GLU A 175 -5.58 19.34 49.85
CA GLU A 175 -4.74 20.01 50.84
C GLU A 175 -5.30 19.78 52.25
N PHE A 176 -4.48 19.19 53.12
CA PHE A 176 -4.86 18.80 54.50
C PHE A 176 -3.96 19.46 55.56
N GLU A 177 -3.37 20.61 55.24
CA GLU A 177 -2.51 21.34 56.16
C GLU A 177 -3.30 21.93 57.34
N ASP A 178 -2.60 22.03 58.48
CA ASP A 178 -3.13 22.68 59.66
C ASP A 178 -3.20 24.19 59.41
N ARG A 179 -4.35 24.79 59.69
CA ARG A 179 -4.58 26.22 59.46
C ARG A 179 -5.15 26.91 60.69
N ARG A 180 -4.98 28.23 60.76
CA ARG A 180 -5.58 29.03 61.82
C ARG A 180 -7.06 29.21 61.57
N ASP A 181 -7.86 28.97 62.60
CA ASP A 181 -9.29 29.28 62.59
C ASP A 181 -9.56 30.78 62.77
N ALA A 182 -10.84 31.18 62.80
CA ALA A 182 -11.25 32.56 63.03
C ALA A 182 -10.84 33.10 64.42
N SER A 183 -10.50 32.22 65.37
CA SER A 183 -10.00 32.59 66.71
C SER A 183 -8.48 32.78 66.73
N GLY A 184 -7.78 32.48 65.63
CA GLY A 184 -6.33 32.51 65.52
C GLY A 184 -5.62 31.26 66.04
N THR A 185 -6.37 30.23 66.44
CA THR A 185 -5.84 28.96 66.97
C THR A 185 -5.45 28.04 65.81
N MET A 186 -4.27 27.43 65.91
CA MET A 186 -3.81 26.44 64.92
C MET A 186 -4.56 25.12 65.15
N ASN A 187 -5.38 24.71 64.19
CA ASN A 187 -6.18 23.50 64.30
C ASN A 187 -5.87 22.56 63.13
N ASN A 188 -6.02 21.26 63.38
CA ASN A 188 -5.87 20.26 62.32
C ASN A 188 -7.08 20.26 61.38
N TRP A 189 -6.89 19.72 60.17
CA TRP A 189 -7.93 19.66 59.14
C TRP A 189 -9.24 19.01 59.63
N SER A 190 -9.14 17.95 60.42
CA SER A 190 -10.30 17.23 60.96
C SER A 190 -11.13 18.10 61.90
N SER A 191 -10.48 18.83 62.80
CA SER A 191 -11.15 19.71 63.76
C SER A 191 -11.79 20.91 63.08
N ILE A 192 -11.10 21.54 62.14
CA ILE A 192 -11.63 22.73 61.48
C ILE A 192 -12.91 22.42 60.69
N ASN A 193 -12.96 21.25 60.06
CA ASN A 193 -14.09 20.89 59.22
C ASN A 193 -15.22 20.20 59.99
N PHE A 194 -14.93 19.55 61.12
CA PHE A 194 -15.89 18.64 61.76
C PHE A 194 -16.01 18.73 63.29
N TYR A 195 -15.24 19.59 63.99
CA TYR A 195 -15.34 19.78 65.44
C TYR A 195 -16.15 21.02 65.79
N HIS A 196 -17.23 20.84 66.57
CA HIS A 196 -18.23 21.86 66.89
C HIS A 196 -18.84 22.56 65.64
N VAL A 197 -18.89 21.84 64.52
CA VAL A 197 -19.50 22.33 63.27
C VAL A 197 -20.95 21.86 63.22
N PRO A 198 -21.92 22.74 62.89
CA PRO A 198 -23.32 22.33 62.70
C PRO A 198 -23.44 21.23 61.64
N LEU A 199 -24.36 20.29 61.86
CA LEU A 199 -24.59 19.14 61.00
C LEU A 199 -24.79 19.55 59.53
N ALA A 200 -25.56 20.62 59.27
CA ALA A 200 -25.78 21.13 57.91
C ALA A 200 -24.47 21.56 57.23
N ALA A 201 -23.58 22.26 57.94
CA ALA A 201 -22.29 22.70 57.41
C ALA A 201 -21.35 21.50 57.18
N GLY A 202 -21.31 20.55 58.11
CA GLY A 202 -20.51 19.34 57.97
C GLY A 202 -20.93 18.45 56.79
N ILE A 203 -22.23 18.25 56.59
CA ILE A 203 -22.77 17.54 55.42
C ILE A 203 -22.41 18.29 54.13
N THR A 204 -22.52 19.62 54.12
CA THR A 204 -22.13 20.45 52.98
C THR A 204 -20.65 20.27 52.63
N ILE A 205 -19.76 20.22 53.63
CA ILE A 205 -18.32 19.95 53.42
C ILE A 205 -18.11 18.56 52.82
N LEU A 206 -18.81 17.54 53.32
CA LEU A 206 -18.74 16.18 52.77
C LEU A 206 -19.21 16.14 51.31
N SER A 207 -20.29 16.84 50.96
CA SER A 207 -20.77 16.94 49.58
C SER A 207 -19.82 17.74 48.66
N LYS A 208 -19.09 18.72 49.22
CA LYS A 208 -17.99 19.39 48.51
C LYS A 208 -16.86 18.41 48.21
N ILE A 209 -16.43 17.61 49.18
CA ILE A 209 -15.40 16.58 48.99
C ILE A 209 -15.82 15.57 47.90
N GLN A 210 -17.08 15.14 47.88
CA GLN A 210 -17.58 14.26 46.81
C GLN A 210 -17.48 14.92 45.42
N SER A 211 -17.79 16.22 45.33
CA SER A 211 -17.66 16.98 44.09
C SER A 211 -16.21 17.10 43.64
N ASP A 212 -15.28 17.33 44.56
CA ASP A 212 -13.84 17.38 44.26
C ASP A 212 -13.31 16.04 43.75
N VAL A 213 -13.71 14.92 44.38
CA VAL A 213 -13.33 13.57 43.93
C VAL A 213 -13.81 13.31 42.51
N ARG A 214 -15.06 13.68 42.19
CA ARG A 214 -15.60 13.54 40.82
C ARG A 214 -14.91 14.47 39.83
N ASN A 215 -14.55 15.70 40.23
CA ASN A 215 -13.80 16.61 39.35
C ASN A 215 -12.40 16.08 39.06
N ALA A 216 -11.68 15.64 40.09
CA ALA A 216 -10.34 15.05 39.97
C ALA A 216 -10.34 13.81 39.07
N GLU A 217 -11.32 12.91 39.26
CA GLU A 217 -11.57 11.74 38.41
C GLU A 217 -11.75 12.15 36.93
N GLY A 218 -12.57 13.18 36.65
CA GLY A 218 -12.86 13.59 35.27
C GLY A 218 -11.68 14.23 34.58
N GLU A 219 -10.92 15.03 35.33
CA GLU A 219 -9.73 15.70 34.85
C GLU A 219 -8.63 14.70 34.48
N VAL A 220 -8.33 13.71 35.34
CA VAL A 220 -7.31 12.71 35.04
C VAL A 220 -7.71 11.81 33.88
N VAL A 221 -8.96 11.34 33.83
CA VAL A 221 -9.46 10.51 32.72
C VAL A 221 -9.40 11.28 31.41
N LYS A 222 -9.70 12.59 31.43
CA LYS A 222 -9.64 13.42 30.22
C LYS A 222 -8.21 13.54 29.74
N ARG A 223 -7.27 13.84 30.64
CA ARG A 223 -5.84 13.91 30.32
C ARG A 223 -5.29 12.56 29.82
N MET A 224 -5.79 11.44 30.34
CA MET A 224 -5.44 10.12 29.81
C MET A 224 -5.87 9.94 28.36
N MET A 225 -7.10 10.33 28.02
CA MET A 225 -7.59 10.29 26.64
C MET A 225 -6.77 11.21 25.74
N ASP A 226 -6.58 12.47 26.16
CA ASP A 226 -5.81 13.47 25.41
C ASP A 226 -4.36 13.02 25.20
N ALA A 227 -3.73 12.34 26.16
CA ALA A 227 -2.37 11.84 26.02
C ALA A 227 -2.25 10.68 25.03
N VAL A 228 -3.27 9.84 24.92
CA VAL A 228 -3.32 8.76 23.92
C VAL A 228 -3.54 9.34 22.52
N GLU A 229 -4.32 10.42 22.40
CA GLU A 229 -4.57 11.12 21.14
C GLU A 229 -3.43 12.05 20.70
N GLY A 230 -2.75 12.71 21.65
CA GLY A 230 -1.62 13.60 21.38
C GLY A 230 -0.44 12.89 20.72
N LYS A 231 -0.35 11.56 20.87
CA LYS A 231 0.62 10.69 20.18
C LYS A 231 0.18 10.28 18.78
N SER A 232 -1.03 10.63 18.32
CA SER A 232 -1.48 10.28 16.97
C SER A 232 -1.26 11.40 15.96
N PHE A 233 -0.82 11.01 14.77
CA PHE A 233 -0.70 11.90 13.62
C PHE A 233 -2.07 12.45 13.23
N LYS A 234 -2.17 13.78 13.10
CA LYS A 234 -3.36 14.43 12.57
C LYS A 234 -3.29 14.41 11.05
N PHE A 235 -4.30 13.82 10.42
CA PHE A 235 -4.45 13.79 8.97
C PHE A 235 -5.74 14.48 8.58
N ASN A 236 -5.76 15.20 7.46
CA ASN A 236 -6.93 15.95 7.00
C ASN A 236 -7.48 15.45 5.66
N LYS A 237 -6.71 14.66 4.91
CA LYS A 237 -7.10 14.07 3.64
C LYS A 237 -6.87 12.57 3.65
N LEU A 238 -7.85 11.84 3.14
CA LEU A 238 -7.77 10.41 2.87
C LEU A 238 -7.77 10.21 1.36
N THR A 239 -6.85 9.40 0.86
CA THR A 239 -6.77 9.00 -0.55
C THR A 239 -6.57 7.50 -0.64
N THR A 240 -7.23 6.86 -1.59
CA THR A 240 -6.92 5.46 -1.91
C THR A 240 -5.63 5.41 -2.72
N ILE A 241 -4.73 4.51 -2.36
CA ILE A 241 -3.49 4.23 -3.07
C ILE A 241 -3.58 2.81 -3.61
N VAL A 242 -3.31 2.65 -4.90
CA VAL A 242 -3.22 1.35 -5.56
C VAL A 242 -1.75 1.15 -5.95
N LYS A 243 -1.11 0.16 -5.33
CA LYS A 243 0.28 -0.21 -5.62
C LYS A 243 0.29 -1.53 -6.40
N PRO A 244 0.43 -1.50 -7.74
CA PRO A 244 0.57 -2.72 -8.52
C PRO A 244 1.89 -3.41 -8.21
N LEU A 245 1.90 -4.75 -8.20
CA LEU A 245 3.15 -5.54 -8.15
C LEU A 245 3.92 -5.45 -9.48
N SER A 246 3.19 -5.40 -10.60
CA SER A 246 3.72 -5.08 -11.92
C SER A 246 2.70 -4.25 -12.69
N SER A 247 3.15 -3.19 -13.36
CA SER A 247 2.33 -2.39 -14.26
C SER A 247 2.18 -3.02 -15.66
N TYR A 248 2.92 -4.11 -15.95
CA TYR A 248 2.88 -4.82 -17.23
C TYR A 248 2.49 -6.28 -17.02
N VAL A 249 1.46 -6.73 -17.75
CA VAL A 249 0.99 -8.12 -17.77
C VAL A 249 0.72 -8.56 -19.21
N THR A 250 1.00 -9.82 -19.52
CA THR A 250 0.69 -10.41 -20.83
C THR A 250 -0.70 -11.03 -20.83
N VAL A 251 -1.29 -11.24 -22.01
CA VAL A 251 -2.59 -11.92 -22.14
C VAL A 251 -2.51 -13.32 -21.52
N GLY A 252 -3.42 -13.59 -20.58
CA GLY A 252 -3.45 -14.81 -19.76
C GLY A 252 -2.62 -14.77 -18.48
N GLY A 253 -1.91 -13.66 -18.20
CA GLY A 253 -1.23 -13.42 -16.92
C GLY A 253 -2.18 -12.86 -15.85
N THR A 254 -1.77 -12.95 -14.58
CA THR A 254 -2.52 -12.41 -13.43
C THR A 254 -2.03 -11.01 -13.07
N TYR A 255 -2.94 -10.04 -13.02
CA TYR A 255 -2.66 -8.71 -12.47
C TYR A 255 -2.90 -8.71 -10.95
N GLN A 256 -1.92 -8.26 -10.19
CA GLN A 256 -2.00 -8.16 -8.72
C GLN A 256 -1.62 -6.75 -8.27
N ALA A 257 -2.37 -6.21 -7.30
CA ALA A 257 -2.13 -4.91 -6.72
C ALA A 257 -2.56 -4.87 -5.24
N GLU A 258 -1.80 -4.15 -4.42
CA GLU A 258 -2.16 -3.83 -3.05
C GLU A 258 -2.97 -2.54 -3.04
N ILE A 259 -4.17 -2.57 -2.45
CA ILE A 259 -5.04 -1.40 -2.32
C ILE A 259 -5.13 -1.04 -0.85
N PHE A 260 -4.72 0.17 -0.49
CA PHE A 260 -4.76 0.66 0.88
C PHE A 260 -5.12 2.14 0.93
N LEU A 261 -5.52 2.59 2.12
CA LEU A 261 -5.87 3.98 2.37
C LEU A 261 -4.63 4.75 2.82
N GLY A 262 -4.25 5.77 2.07
CA GLY A 262 -3.25 6.75 2.47
C GLY A 262 -3.91 7.94 3.17
N ALA A 263 -3.47 8.27 4.37
CA ALA A 263 -3.84 9.48 5.07
C ALA A 263 -2.68 10.47 5.02
N TYR A 264 -2.95 11.74 4.70
CA TYR A 264 -1.93 12.80 4.69
C TYR A 264 -2.51 14.14 5.13
N ASP A 265 -1.61 15.08 5.43
CA ASP A 265 -1.92 16.47 5.78
C ASP A 265 -1.52 17.38 4.60
N ASP A 266 -2.48 18.07 3.99
CA ASP A 266 -2.22 19.02 2.90
C ASP A 266 -1.66 20.38 3.38
N GLN A 267 -1.76 20.69 4.67
CA GLN A 267 -1.22 21.93 5.26
C GLN A 267 0.24 21.77 5.71
N ASN A 268 0.65 20.54 6.04
CA ASN A 268 2.03 20.21 6.42
C ASN A 268 2.63 19.22 5.40
N ALA A 269 2.93 19.71 4.20
CA ALA A 269 3.52 18.89 3.15
C ALA A 269 4.94 18.41 3.55
N PRO A 270 5.25 17.11 3.38
CA PRO A 270 6.56 16.57 3.71
C PRO A 270 7.62 16.98 2.68
N GLU A 271 8.90 16.82 3.04
CA GLU A 271 10.00 16.94 2.09
C GLU A 271 10.44 15.57 1.60
N VAL A 272 10.53 15.37 0.28
CA VAL A 272 10.91 14.09 -0.32
C VAL A 272 12.21 14.23 -1.09
N TYR A 273 13.15 13.32 -0.83
CA TYR A 273 14.45 13.28 -1.47
C TYR A 273 14.71 11.89 -2.06
N ILE A 274 15.34 11.83 -3.23
CA ILE A 274 15.83 10.58 -3.85
C ILE A 274 17.36 10.57 -3.89
N ALA A 275 17.95 9.38 -3.87
CA ALA A 275 19.38 9.20 -4.05
C ALA A 275 19.78 9.49 -5.51
N GLY A 276 20.78 10.35 -5.70
CA GLY A 276 21.39 10.65 -7.00
C GLY A 276 22.31 9.52 -7.51
N PRO A 277 22.85 9.64 -8.73
CA PRO A 277 23.74 8.63 -9.31
C PRO A 277 24.98 8.38 -8.43
N GLY A 278 25.14 7.15 -7.93
CA GLY A 278 26.26 6.77 -7.04
C GLY A 278 26.02 7.03 -5.54
N ALA A 279 24.89 7.64 -5.16
CA ALA A 279 24.48 7.79 -3.77
C ALA A 279 23.78 6.52 -3.27
N THR A 280 23.90 6.26 -1.96
CA THR A 280 23.22 5.15 -1.28
C THR A 280 22.30 5.69 -0.20
N VAL A 281 21.29 4.91 0.18
CA VAL A 281 20.41 5.24 1.30
C VAL A 281 20.79 4.36 2.48
N ASP A 282 21.19 4.98 3.58
CA ASP A 282 21.37 4.28 4.85
C ASP A 282 19.99 4.04 5.47
N THR A 283 19.59 2.77 5.51
CA THR A 283 18.31 2.33 6.05
C THR A 283 18.23 2.47 7.58
N ILE A 284 19.37 2.46 8.29
CA ILE A 284 19.43 2.52 9.75
C ILE A 284 19.49 3.98 10.19
N GLY A 285 20.42 4.77 9.62
CA GLY A 285 20.55 6.20 9.88
C GLY A 285 19.48 7.06 9.19
N LYS A 286 18.65 6.45 8.32
CA LYS A 286 17.59 7.10 7.52
C LYS A 286 18.07 8.34 6.77
N LYS A 287 19.24 8.25 6.15
CA LYS A 287 19.90 9.37 5.45
C LYS A 287 20.40 8.93 4.08
N ILE A 288 20.45 9.88 3.15
CA ILE A 288 21.11 9.69 1.86
C ILE A 288 22.61 9.99 2.05
N ILE A 289 23.45 9.04 1.68
CA ILE A 289 24.91 9.17 1.65
C ILE A 289 25.29 9.47 0.21
N GLY A 290 25.68 10.73 -0.05
CA GLY A 290 26.01 11.23 -1.39
C GLY A 290 25.04 12.32 -1.85
N GLU A 291 24.82 12.42 -3.16
CA GLU A 291 23.92 13.41 -3.74
C GLU A 291 22.45 13.09 -3.42
N ALA A 292 21.72 14.09 -2.91
CA ALA A 292 20.29 14.01 -2.63
C ALA A 292 19.53 14.98 -3.54
N ILE A 293 18.55 14.46 -4.28
CA ILE A 293 17.73 15.26 -5.20
C ILE A 293 16.36 15.46 -4.56
N LYS A 294 16.01 16.72 -4.27
CA LYS A 294 14.68 17.08 -3.74
C LYS A 294 13.63 16.97 -4.86
N LEU A 295 12.50 16.32 -4.57
CA LEU A 295 11.39 16.22 -5.50
C LEU A 295 10.42 17.38 -5.32
N ASP A 296 9.82 17.81 -6.44
CA ASP A 296 8.76 18.81 -6.43
C ASP A 296 7.48 18.23 -5.82
N MET A 297 6.84 19.02 -4.97
CA MET A 297 5.60 18.64 -4.28
C MET A 297 4.39 19.28 -4.99
N VAL A 298 3.37 18.48 -5.28
CA VAL A 298 2.04 18.97 -5.71
C VAL A 298 1.05 18.57 -4.62
N GLY A 299 0.68 19.54 -3.78
CA GLY A 299 0.05 19.26 -2.48
C GLY A 299 1.01 18.46 -1.59
N ALA A 300 0.52 17.41 -0.93
CA ALA A 300 1.36 16.50 -0.14
C ALA A 300 1.95 15.32 -0.95
N LYS A 301 1.98 15.40 -2.29
CA LYS A 301 2.47 14.33 -3.17
C LYS A 301 3.73 14.76 -3.92
N ALA A 302 4.82 14.02 -3.74
CA ALA A 302 6.05 14.22 -4.51
C ALA A 302 5.90 13.71 -5.95
N GLN A 303 6.40 14.48 -6.92
CA GLN A 303 6.43 14.07 -8.33
C GLN A 303 7.82 13.57 -8.72
N LEU A 304 7.93 12.27 -9.03
CA LEU A 304 9.13 11.68 -9.61
C LEU A 304 9.00 11.64 -11.14
N LYS A 305 9.94 12.27 -11.85
CA LYS A 305 10.06 12.22 -13.32
C LYS A 305 11.50 11.91 -13.68
N GLN A 306 11.74 10.74 -14.29
CA GLN A 306 13.06 10.33 -14.76
C GLN A 306 12.98 9.77 -16.18
N GLN A 307 13.93 10.14 -17.03
CA GLN A 307 14.04 9.61 -18.38
C GLN A 307 14.72 8.23 -18.33
N ALA A 308 14.05 7.21 -18.87
CA ALA A 308 14.61 5.87 -18.98
C ALA A 308 15.64 5.80 -20.11
N SER A 309 16.89 5.44 -19.80
CA SER A 309 18.00 5.45 -20.77
C SER A 309 18.36 4.07 -21.34
N ALA A 310 18.13 2.99 -20.60
CA ALA A 310 18.36 1.63 -21.09
C ALA A 310 17.36 0.65 -20.48
N ALA A 311 17.05 -0.40 -21.24
CA ALA A 311 16.14 -1.46 -20.85
C ALA A 311 16.62 -2.22 -19.61
N GLY A 312 15.67 -2.77 -18.86
CA GLY A 312 15.90 -3.53 -17.63
C GLY A 312 15.21 -2.95 -16.41
N LEU A 313 15.35 -3.64 -15.28
CA LEU A 313 14.79 -3.25 -13.99
C LEU A 313 15.56 -2.06 -13.40
N ARG A 314 14.85 -1.03 -12.98
CA ARG A 314 15.37 0.15 -12.29
C ARG A 314 14.81 0.19 -10.87
N SER A 315 15.65 0.56 -9.91
CA SER A 315 15.25 0.83 -8.53
C SER A 315 15.55 2.29 -8.20
N VAL A 316 14.61 2.94 -7.51
CA VAL A 316 14.73 4.30 -6.97
C VAL A 316 14.55 4.20 -5.46
N LYS A 317 15.56 4.65 -4.74
CA LYS A 317 15.56 4.73 -3.27
C LYS A 317 15.58 6.18 -2.83
N GLY A 318 14.92 6.48 -1.73
CA GLY A 318 14.83 7.83 -1.21
C GLY A 318 14.38 7.87 0.24
N ILE A 319 14.25 9.09 0.74
CA ILE A 319 13.75 9.39 2.08
C ILE A 319 12.63 10.41 2.01
N ILE A 320 11.67 10.28 2.91
CA ILE A 320 10.62 11.26 3.17
C ILE A 320 10.79 11.80 4.58
N LYS A 321 10.88 13.11 4.71
CA LYS A 321 10.97 13.82 5.99
C LYS A 321 9.66 14.53 6.26
N PHE A 322 9.11 14.34 7.45
CA PHE A 322 7.89 15.01 7.86
C PHE A 322 7.96 15.36 9.34
N LYS A 323 7.39 16.51 9.70
CA LYS A 323 7.32 16.98 11.09
C LYS A 323 5.86 17.04 11.53
N PRO A 324 5.41 16.16 12.45
CA PRO A 324 4.09 16.24 13.04
C PRO A 324 3.94 17.50 13.90
N VAL A 325 2.72 18.03 13.99
CA VAL A 325 2.42 19.17 14.87
C VAL A 325 2.69 18.77 16.33
N GLY A 326 3.68 19.42 16.96
CA GLY A 326 4.09 19.14 18.34
C GLY A 326 5.06 17.96 18.51
N GLY A 327 5.52 17.34 17.41
CA GLY A 327 6.49 16.24 17.42
C GLY A 327 7.85 16.62 16.82
N GLU A 328 8.79 15.69 16.94
CA GLU A 328 10.10 15.79 16.28
C GLU A 328 10.00 15.44 14.79
N GLU A 329 10.99 15.88 14.01
CA GLU A 329 11.08 15.53 12.58
C GLU A 329 11.36 14.02 12.44
N THR A 330 10.45 13.30 11.79
CA THR A 330 10.60 11.89 11.49
C THR A 330 11.01 11.73 10.03
N THR A 331 11.95 10.82 9.78
CA THR A 331 12.34 10.42 8.43
C THR A 331 11.93 8.98 8.20
N GLU A 332 11.43 8.66 7.00
CA GLU A 332 11.18 7.29 6.54
C GLU A 332 11.87 7.02 5.21
N VAL A 333 12.29 5.78 5.01
CA VAL A 333 12.98 5.34 3.78
C VAL A 333 11.97 4.65 2.87
N PHE A 334 12.06 4.89 1.57
CA PHE A 334 11.27 4.18 0.57
C PHE A 334 12.14 3.65 -0.56
N GLU A 335 11.67 2.56 -1.17
CA GLU A 335 12.22 1.98 -2.38
C GLU A 335 11.07 1.65 -3.33
N THR A 336 11.23 1.99 -4.60
CA THR A 336 10.31 1.64 -5.67
C THR A 336 11.09 1.15 -6.88
N THR A 337 10.56 0.14 -7.56
CA THR A 337 11.16 -0.42 -8.77
C THR A 337 10.23 -0.23 -9.96
N TYR A 338 10.81 0.01 -11.14
CA TYR A 338 10.10 0.06 -12.41
C TYR A 338 10.92 -0.61 -13.51
N GLU A 339 10.26 -1.26 -14.45
CA GLU A 339 10.92 -1.95 -15.57
C GLU A 339 10.83 -1.12 -16.85
N VAL A 340 11.94 -1.02 -17.56
CA VAL A 340 12.03 -0.35 -18.86
C VAL A 340 12.14 -1.40 -19.95
N ALA A 341 11.14 -1.46 -20.83
CA ALA A 341 11.20 -2.31 -22.01
C ALA A 341 11.81 -1.55 -23.20
N ALA A 342 12.67 -2.22 -23.97
CA ALA A 342 13.10 -1.68 -25.26
C ALA A 342 11.94 -1.71 -26.26
N PRO A 343 11.72 -0.66 -27.06
CA PRO A 343 10.71 -0.69 -28.11
C PRO A 343 11.10 -1.73 -29.16
N SER A 344 10.19 -2.65 -29.50
CA SER A 344 10.37 -3.60 -30.60
C SER A 344 9.33 -3.34 -31.69
N LEU A 345 9.80 -3.22 -32.93
CA LEU A 345 8.95 -3.10 -34.12
C LEU A 345 9.19 -4.34 -34.99
N VAL A 346 8.13 -5.10 -35.26
CA VAL A 346 8.18 -6.25 -36.16
C VAL A 346 7.43 -5.88 -37.44
N VAL A 347 8.16 -5.72 -38.54
CA VAL A 347 7.58 -5.50 -39.88
C VAL A 347 7.78 -6.77 -40.69
N SER A 348 6.70 -7.50 -40.94
CA SER A 348 6.74 -8.76 -41.67
C SER A 348 5.84 -8.70 -42.92
N PRO A 349 6.39 -8.82 -44.14
CA PRO A 349 5.59 -8.84 -45.36
C PRO A 349 4.68 -10.08 -45.42
N THR A 350 3.36 -9.86 -45.40
CA THR A 350 2.35 -10.94 -45.29
C THR A 350 2.34 -11.90 -46.47
N LYS A 351 2.67 -11.44 -47.68
CA LYS A 351 2.74 -12.28 -48.89
C LYS A 351 4.06 -13.03 -49.08
N MET A 352 5.08 -12.75 -48.25
CA MET A 352 6.40 -13.39 -48.32
C MET A 352 6.59 -14.53 -47.30
N ASN A 353 5.51 -14.96 -46.62
CA ASN A 353 5.54 -16.14 -45.74
C ASN A 353 5.62 -17.46 -46.54
N VAL A 354 6.70 -17.63 -47.30
CA VAL A 354 6.96 -18.79 -48.17
C VAL A 354 8.31 -19.40 -47.83
N PHE A 355 8.35 -20.72 -47.70
CA PHE A 355 9.58 -21.49 -47.69
C PHE A 355 9.74 -22.24 -49.01
N TYR A 356 10.96 -22.28 -49.54
CA TYR A 356 11.30 -23.01 -50.75
C TYR A 356 11.93 -24.35 -50.42
N ARG A 357 11.48 -25.42 -51.09
CA ARG A 357 12.08 -26.76 -50.97
C ARG A 357 13.45 -26.81 -51.67
N GLY A 358 14.38 -27.54 -51.08
CA GLY A 358 15.72 -27.74 -51.65
C GLY A 358 16.71 -26.60 -51.41
N VAL A 359 16.33 -25.58 -50.62
CA VAL A 359 17.21 -24.49 -50.19
C VAL A 359 17.12 -24.27 -48.68
N ASP A 360 18.15 -23.65 -48.14
CA ASP A 360 18.24 -23.27 -46.73
C ASP A 360 17.48 -21.95 -46.54
N ASN A 361 16.33 -21.97 -45.85
CA ASN A 361 15.50 -20.78 -45.66
C ASN A 361 15.83 -20.12 -44.30
N PRO A 362 16.51 -18.95 -44.27
CA PRO A 362 16.79 -18.27 -43.01
C PRO A 362 15.52 -17.68 -42.41
N VAL A 363 15.35 -17.83 -41.09
CA VAL A 363 14.22 -17.31 -40.32
C VAL A 363 14.68 -16.79 -38.97
N SER A 364 14.16 -15.63 -38.57
CA SER A 364 14.35 -15.06 -37.23
C SER A 364 13.07 -15.23 -36.43
N VAL A 365 13.19 -15.71 -35.19
CA VAL A 365 12.06 -15.93 -34.28
C VAL A 365 12.30 -15.11 -33.02
N SER A 366 11.42 -14.14 -32.79
CA SER A 366 11.43 -13.28 -31.59
C SER A 366 10.07 -13.30 -30.93
N VAL A 367 10.04 -13.36 -29.59
CA VAL A 367 8.81 -13.29 -28.79
C VAL A 367 8.90 -12.06 -27.90
N SER A 368 7.91 -11.18 -27.99
CA SER A 368 7.89 -9.94 -27.20
C SER A 368 7.92 -10.23 -25.70
N GLY A 369 8.84 -9.58 -24.99
CA GLY A 369 9.02 -9.74 -23.55
C GLY A 369 9.96 -10.89 -23.15
N TYR A 370 10.54 -11.63 -24.09
CA TYR A 370 11.48 -12.72 -23.80
C TYR A 370 12.81 -12.53 -24.53
N SER A 371 13.92 -12.92 -23.89
CA SER A 371 15.24 -12.90 -24.51
C SER A 371 15.45 -14.11 -25.42
N ASN A 372 16.31 -14.00 -26.44
CA ASN A 372 16.62 -15.09 -27.39
C ASN A 372 17.09 -16.41 -26.75
N LYS A 373 17.64 -16.35 -25.53
CA LYS A 373 18.05 -17.52 -24.74
C LYS A 373 16.87 -18.30 -24.17
N ASP A 374 15.75 -17.64 -23.90
CA ASP A 374 14.57 -18.22 -23.25
C ASP A 374 13.54 -18.72 -24.27
N ILE A 375 13.83 -18.54 -25.57
CA ILE A 375 13.00 -18.92 -26.70
C ILE A 375 13.53 -20.21 -27.33
N SER A 376 12.65 -21.20 -27.44
CA SER A 376 12.89 -22.44 -28.19
C SER A 376 11.92 -22.51 -29.38
N ALA A 377 12.40 -22.22 -30.58
CA ALA A 377 11.60 -22.33 -31.81
C ALA A 377 11.36 -23.79 -32.20
N THR A 378 10.18 -24.08 -32.73
CA THR A 378 9.77 -25.40 -33.23
C THR A 378 9.17 -25.27 -34.62
N ALA A 379 9.23 -26.34 -35.41
CA ALA A 379 8.66 -26.36 -36.76
C ALA A 379 7.85 -27.64 -37.01
N THR A 380 6.81 -27.53 -37.83
CA THR A 380 6.11 -28.67 -38.42
C THR A 380 6.54 -28.83 -39.88
N ASN A 381 6.45 -30.06 -40.41
CA ASN A 381 6.77 -30.39 -41.81
C ASN A 381 8.16 -29.87 -42.25
N GLY A 382 9.21 -30.37 -41.61
CA GLY A 382 10.60 -30.04 -41.95
C GLY A 382 11.55 -30.13 -40.76
N VAL A 383 12.76 -29.61 -40.95
CA VAL A 383 13.78 -29.50 -39.90
C VAL A 383 14.16 -28.03 -39.72
N LEU A 384 14.07 -27.57 -38.47
CA LEU A 384 14.51 -26.24 -38.06
C LEU A 384 15.80 -26.36 -37.27
N SER A 385 16.88 -25.74 -37.76
CA SER A 385 18.20 -25.79 -37.12
C SER A 385 18.59 -24.40 -36.62
N LYS A 386 19.11 -24.31 -35.39
CA LYS A 386 19.58 -23.05 -34.80
C LYS A 386 20.97 -22.69 -35.34
N THR A 387 21.18 -21.44 -35.73
CA THR A 387 22.47 -20.88 -36.16
C THR A 387 22.83 -19.65 -35.32
N SER A 388 24.01 -19.06 -35.54
CA SER A 388 24.44 -17.81 -34.88
C SER A 388 23.46 -16.66 -35.11
N ASP A 389 22.92 -16.58 -36.32
CA ASP A 389 22.14 -15.44 -36.81
C ASP A 389 20.62 -15.70 -36.85
N GLY A 390 20.17 -16.78 -36.18
CA GLY A 390 18.76 -17.15 -36.09
C GLY A 390 18.53 -18.64 -36.29
N TYR A 391 17.69 -18.99 -37.26
CA TYR A 391 17.34 -20.36 -37.57
C TYR A 391 17.34 -20.59 -39.09
N ILE A 392 17.61 -21.82 -39.52
CA ILE A 392 17.47 -22.27 -40.90
C ILE A 392 16.37 -23.32 -40.96
N MET A 393 15.35 -23.07 -41.80
CA MET A 393 14.24 -23.98 -42.05
C MET A 393 14.46 -24.75 -43.36
N LYS A 394 14.45 -26.08 -43.26
CA LYS A 394 14.42 -27.02 -44.38
C LYS A 394 13.04 -27.67 -44.45
N PRO A 395 12.14 -27.20 -45.32
CA PRO A 395 10.77 -27.68 -45.34
C PRO A 395 10.64 -29.09 -45.94
N GLY A 396 9.65 -29.83 -45.46
CA GLY A 396 9.30 -31.17 -45.93
C GLY A 396 8.40 -31.18 -47.17
N ARG A 397 7.68 -32.29 -47.36
CA ARG A 397 6.90 -32.54 -48.58
C ARG A 397 5.53 -31.85 -48.59
N GLU A 398 4.94 -31.54 -47.44
CA GLU A 398 3.60 -30.95 -47.41
C GLU A 398 3.60 -29.49 -47.89
N SER A 399 2.43 -28.96 -48.24
CA SER A 399 2.24 -27.62 -48.80
C SER A 399 2.31 -26.48 -47.78
N GLU A 400 2.29 -26.78 -46.49
CA GLU A 400 2.37 -25.80 -45.39
C GLU A 400 3.35 -26.27 -44.32
N ALA A 401 4.00 -25.32 -43.65
CA ALA A 401 4.84 -25.56 -42.49
C ALA A 401 4.51 -24.49 -41.43
N THR A 402 4.46 -24.87 -40.16
CA THR A 402 4.18 -23.95 -39.06
C THR A 402 5.42 -23.76 -38.21
N ILE A 403 5.82 -22.51 -37.96
CA ILE A 403 6.88 -22.18 -37.01
C ILE A 403 6.23 -21.73 -35.71
N GLY A 404 6.44 -22.49 -34.64
CA GLY A 404 6.02 -22.17 -33.28
C GLY A 404 7.21 -21.76 -32.41
N ALA A 405 6.92 -21.35 -31.18
CA ALA A 405 7.93 -21.10 -30.16
C ALA A 405 7.43 -21.53 -28.79
N THR A 406 8.31 -22.08 -27.97
CA THR A 406 8.08 -22.28 -26.55
C THR A 406 8.98 -21.33 -25.78
N VAL A 407 8.39 -20.51 -24.91
CA VAL A 407 9.13 -19.61 -24.03
C VAL A 407 9.24 -20.20 -22.63
N THR A 408 10.39 -19.99 -21.99
CA THR A 408 10.61 -20.32 -20.58
C THR A 408 10.44 -19.06 -19.76
N ASN A 409 9.51 -19.07 -18.82
CA ASN A 409 9.25 -17.98 -17.89
C ASN A 409 10.35 -17.90 -16.83
N PRO A 410 10.54 -16.73 -16.17
CA PRO A 410 11.47 -16.59 -15.05
C PRO A 410 11.21 -17.56 -13.88
N ASP A 411 9.98 -18.06 -13.75
CA ASP A 411 9.57 -19.06 -12.75
C ASP A 411 9.91 -20.51 -13.16
N GLY A 412 10.53 -20.73 -14.33
CA GLY A 412 10.88 -22.04 -14.88
C GLY A 412 9.75 -22.74 -15.63
N THR A 413 8.53 -22.20 -15.65
CA THR A 413 7.41 -22.77 -16.40
C THR A 413 7.57 -22.52 -17.90
N LYS A 414 7.07 -23.46 -18.72
CA LYS A 414 7.12 -23.35 -20.19
C LYS A 414 5.75 -22.99 -20.75
N LYS A 415 5.69 -21.99 -21.61
CA LYS A 415 4.48 -21.56 -22.31
C LYS A 415 4.67 -21.70 -23.82
N SER A 416 3.78 -22.43 -24.48
CA SER A 416 3.79 -22.54 -25.95
C SER A 416 3.08 -21.35 -26.58
N MET A 417 3.71 -20.74 -27.57
CA MET A 417 3.18 -19.66 -28.38
C MET A 417 2.47 -20.22 -29.60
N THR A 418 1.44 -19.51 -30.07
CA THR A 418 0.74 -19.85 -31.32
C THR A 418 1.71 -19.78 -32.49
N GLY A 419 1.75 -20.84 -33.30
CA GLY A 419 2.62 -20.90 -34.46
C GLY A 419 2.13 -20.07 -35.64
N MET A 420 3.07 -19.57 -36.44
CA MET A 420 2.79 -18.88 -37.70
C MET A 420 2.88 -19.86 -38.87
N LYS A 421 1.86 -19.85 -39.74
CA LYS A 421 1.81 -20.69 -40.93
C LYS A 421 2.58 -20.08 -42.10
N PHE A 422 3.41 -20.89 -42.72
CA PHE A 422 4.18 -20.59 -43.93
C PHE A 422 3.77 -21.54 -45.05
N ARG A 423 3.71 -21.02 -46.28
CA ARG A 423 3.45 -21.82 -47.47
C ARG A 423 4.74 -22.46 -47.95
N VAL A 424 4.72 -23.74 -48.27
CA VAL A 424 5.89 -24.45 -48.80
C VAL A 424 5.75 -24.61 -50.30
N LYS A 425 6.61 -23.92 -51.05
CA LYS A 425 6.65 -23.97 -52.50
C LYS A 425 7.91 -24.65 -53.00
N ASN A 426 7.84 -25.21 -54.20
CA ASN A 426 9.06 -25.57 -54.91
C ASN A 426 9.71 -24.29 -55.42
N VAL A 427 11.04 -24.30 -55.49
CA VAL A 427 11.79 -23.27 -56.21
C VAL A 427 11.21 -23.15 -57.63
N PRO A 428 11.01 -21.93 -58.17
CA PRO A 428 10.52 -21.73 -59.55
C PRO A 428 11.36 -22.47 -60.60
N SER A 429 10.86 -22.64 -61.82
CA SER A 429 11.68 -23.19 -62.90
C SER A 429 12.67 -22.13 -63.42
N PRO A 430 13.93 -22.49 -63.71
CA PRO A 430 14.87 -21.56 -64.31
C PRO A 430 14.47 -21.24 -65.76
N THR A 431 14.97 -20.13 -66.29
CA THR A 431 14.83 -19.76 -67.70
C THR A 431 16.04 -20.27 -68.48
N ALA A 432 15.78 -20.87 -69.66
CA ALA A 432 16.84 -21.31 -70.56
C ALA A 432 17.37 -20.15 -71.40
N PHE A 433 18.69 -20.14 -71.61
CA PHE A 433 19.40 -19.18 -72.44
C PHE A 433 20.31 -19.91 -73.44
N PHE A 434 20.39 -19.39 -74.66
CA PHE A 434 21.32 -19.87 -75.69
C PHE A 434 21.95 -18.68 -76.40
N GLY A 435 23.28 -18.62 -76.47
CA GLY A 435 23.99 -17.47 -77.06
C GLY A 435 23.66 -16.12 -76.40
N GLY A 436 23.25 -16.13 -75.12
CA GLY A 436 22.80 -14.93 -74.40
C GLY A 436 21.33 -14.55 -74.64
N LYS A 437 20.60 -15.32 -75.46
CA LYS A 437 19.19 -15.09 -75.82
C LYS A 437 18.25 -16.00 -75.03
N SER A 438 17.11 -15.45 -74.63
CA SER A 438 16.08 -16.09 -73.81
C SER A 438 14.80 -16.37 -74.62
N VAL A 439 13.77 -16.91 -73.98
CA VAL A 439 12.44 -17.10 -74.59
C VAL A 439 11.80 -15.79 -75.07
N ASN A 440 12.21 -14.65 -74.52
CA ASN A 440 11.69 -13.33 -74.89
C ASN A 440 12.38 -12.75 -76.14
N ASP A 441 13.45 -13.38 -76.63
CA ASP A 441 14.16 -12.95 -77.82
C ASP A 441 13.68 -13.72 -79.05
N GLU A 442 13.20 -13.04 -80.08
CA GLU A 442 12.73 -13.69 -81.32
C GLU A 442 13.82 -13.84 -82.39
N THR A 443 14.96 -13.14 -82.22
CA THR A 443 16.04 -13.09 -83.22
C THR A 443 17.41 -13.36 -82.60
N ILE A 444 18.28 -13.97 -83.37
CA ILE A 444 19.68 -14.23 -82.98
C ILE A 444 20.61 -13.89 -84.14
N LYS A 445 21.69 -13.16 -83.87
CA LYS A 445 22.68 -12.88 -84.92
C LYS A 445 23.41 -14.17 -85.28
N LYS A 446 23.73 -14.39 -86.55
CA LYS A 446 24.48 -15.58 -86.98
C LYS A 446 25.78 -15.78 -86.18
N ALA A 447 26.50 -14.70 -85.86
CA ALA A 447 27.73 -14.78 -85.07
C ALA A 447 27.49 -15.27 -83.63
N GLU A 448 26.40 -14.83 -82.98
CA GLU A 448 26.02 -15.25 -81.62
C GLU A 448 25.56 -16.72 -81.61
N LEU A 449 24.85 -17.14 -82.65
CA LEU A 449 24.43 -18.54 -82.85
C LEU A 449 25.65 -19.47 -83.00
N THR A 450 26.65 -19.09 -83.80
CA THR A 450 27.86 -19.93 -84.00
C THR A 450 28.83 -19.87 -82.82
N ALA A 451 28.83 -18.78 -82.04
CA ALA A 451 29.66 -18.62 -80.86
C ALA A 451 29.08 -19.28 -79.60
N ALA A 452 27.78 -19.62 -79.61
CA ALA A 452 27.12 -20.25 -78.47
C ALA A 452 27.76 -21.60 -78.12
N ALA A 453 28.32 -21.69 -76.91
CA ALA A 453 28.94 -22.91 -76.41
C ALA A 453 27.92 -23.98 -75.99
N GLY A 454 26.70 -23.56 -75.64
CA GLY A 454 25.69 -24.41 -75.04
C GLY A 454 24.44 -23.69 -74.57
N VAL A 455 23.50 -24.46 -74.01
CA VAL A 455 22.34 -23.95 -73.29
C VAL A 455 22.72 -23.76 -71.82
N ILE A 456 22.30 -22.64 -71.22
CA ILE A 456 22.49 -22.34 -69.80
C ILE A 456 21.11 -22.12 -69.17
N ALA A 457 20.86 -22.75 -68.02
CA ALA A 457 19.66 -22.51 -67.23
C ALA A 457 19.99 -21.54 -66.09
N LYS A 458 19.34 -20.37 -66.06
CA LYS A 458 19.53 -19.35 -65.02
C LYS A 458 18.20 -18.91 -64.44
N MET A 459 18.18 -18.55 -63.17
CA MET A 459 17.05 -17.85 -62.57
C MET A 459 17.20 -16.36 -62.75
N ILE A 460 16.10 -15.73 -63.15
CA ILE A 460 15.95 -14.28 -63.19
C ILE A 460 15.09 -13.92 -61.98
N ASP A 461 15.46 -12.88 -61.25
CA ASP A 461 14.70 -12.34 -60.11
C ASP A 461 14.37 -13.36 -59.00
N PHE A 462 15.35 -14.19 -58.63
CA PHE A 462 15.23 -15.12 -57.49
C PHE A 462 16.29 -14.83 -56.43
N GLU A 463 15.86 -14.74 -55.17
CA GLU A 463 16.67 -14.28 -54.05
C GLU A 463 17.70 -15.31 -53.56
N PHE A 464 17.60 -16.57 -54.00
CA PHE A 464 18.56 -17.62 -53.65
C PHE A 464 19.49 -17.92 -54.82
N ASP A 465 20.78 -18.04 -54.54
CA ASP A 465 21.78 -18.44 -55.53
C ASP A 465 21.70 -19.95 -55.79
N LEU A 466 21.10 -20.35 -56.92
CA LEU A 466 20.94 -21.73 -57.33
C LEU A 466 21.51 -21.99 -58.73
N ARG A 467 22.20 -23.13 -58.85
CA ARG A 467 22.75 -23.60 -60.11
C ARG A 467 21.91 -24.73 -60.68
N PHE A 468 21.47 -24.57 -61.92
CA PHE A 468 20.75 -25.59 -62.67
C PHE A 468 21.63 -26.13 -63.78
N GLU A 469 21.77 -27.45 -63.84
CA GLU A 469 22.57 -28.13 -64.85
C GLU A 469 21.68 -28.60 -66.00
N VAL A 470 22.01 -28.22 -67.24
CA VAL A 470 21.27 -28.70 -68.43
C VAL A 470 21.65 -30.15 -68.72
N VAL A 471 20.66 -31.03 -68.77
CA VAL A 471 20.81 -32.48 -68.93
C VAL A 471 20.76 -32.89 -70.39
N GLU A 472 19.80 -32.35 -71.16
CA GLU A 472 19.65 -32.64 -72.59
C GLU A 472 18.82 -31.54 -73.27
N TYR A 473 19.04 -31.39 -74.57
CA TYR A 473 18.22 -30.56 -75.45
C TYR A 473 18.36 -31.02 -76.90
N ARG A 474 17.42 -30.58 -77.74
CA ARG A 474 17.40 -30.84 -79.18
C ARG A 474 17.47 -29.53 -79.93
N VAL A 475 18.16 -29.53 -81.06
CA VAL A 475 18.23 -28.39 -81.99
C VAL A 475 17.58 -28.81 -83.30
N THR A 476 16.62 -28.02 -83.75
CA THR A 476 15.88 -28.22 -84.99
C THR A 476 16.06 -26.99 -85.88
N MET A 477 16.57 -27.16 -87.09
CA MET A 477 16.72 -26.07 -88.06
C MET A 477 16.23 -26.49 -89.45
N ILE A 478 15.59 -25.56 -90.16
CA ILE A 478 15.13 -25.80 -91.54
C ILE A 478 16.21 -25.32 -92.51
N VAL A 479 16.89 -26.27 -93.16
CA VAL A 479 17.94 -25.99 -94.16
C VAL A 479 17.48 -26.51 -95.51
N GLY A 480 17.32 -25.61 -96.49
CA GLY A 480 16.93 -26.00 -97.85
C GLY A 480 15.53 -26.62 -97.98
N GLY A 481 14.63 -26.39 -97.01
CA GLY A 481 13.26 -26.92 -97.01
C GLY A 481 13.07 -28.19 -96.17
N THR A 482 14.14 -28.83 -95.70
CA THR A 482 14.08 -30.04 -94.86
C THR A 482 14.40 -29.69 -93.39
N PRO A 483 13.60 -30.14 -92.41
CA PRO A 483 13.95 -30.01 -90.99
C PRO A 483 15.07 -30.99 -90.63
N ILE A 484 16.17 -30.47 -90.08
CA ILE A 484 17.26 -31.28 -89.54
C ILE A 484 17.21 -31.17 -88.02
N GLU A 485 17.05 -32.30 -87.35
CA GLU A 485 17.03 -32.41 -85.89
C GLU A 485 18.30 -33.07 -85.38
N LYS A 486 18.91 -32.50 -84.35
CA LYS A 486 20.03 -33.10 -83.63
C LYS A 486 19.77 -33.04 -82.12
N MET A 487 19.98 -34.14 -81.43
CA MET A 487 19.87 -34.22 -79.98
C MET A 487 21.27 -34.21 -79.36
N THR A 488 21.43 -33.55 -78.21
CA THR A 488 22.66 -33.59 -77.41
C THR A 488 22.36 -33.85 -75.93
N LYS A 489 23.30 -34.53 -75.28
CA LYS A 489 23.29 -34.75 -73.84
C LYS A 489 24.34 -33.84 -73.20
N GLY A 490 23.94 -33.16 -72.14
CA GLY A 490 24.72 -32.13 -71.46
C GLY A 490 24.48 -30.73 -72.02
N PRO A 491 25.10 -29.71 -71.41
CA PRO A 491 24.86 -28.30 -71.76
C PRO A 491 25.51 -27.90 -73.10
N ALA A 492 26.57 -28.57 -73.53
CA ALA A 492 27.40 -28.16 -74.67
C ALA A 492 26.77 -28.50 -76.03
N VAL A 493 27.05 -27.65 -77.03
CA VAL A 493 26.68 -27.88 -78.43
C VAL A 493 27.57 -28.97 -79.03
N SER A 494 26.96 -29.96 -79.71
CA SER A 494 27.69 -31.05 -80.38
C SER A 494 28.39 -30.58 -81.68
N GLY A 495 29.37 -31.34 -82.17
CA GLY A 495 30.08 -31.01 -83.42
C GLY A 495 29.14 -30.83 -84.62
N ASP A 496 28.21 -31.78 -84.80
CA ASP A 496 27.17 -31.74 -85.83
C ASP A 496 26.30 -30.47 -85.77
N MET A 497 25.96 -30.01 -84.55
CA MET A 497 25.17 -28.80 -84.36
C MET A 497 25.97 -27.55 -84.74
N LYS A 498 27.28 -27.51 -84.48
CA LYS A 498 28.14 -26.39 -84.90
C LYS A 498 28.21 -26.28 -86.42
N GLU A 499 28.37 -27.40 -87.11
CA GLU A 499 28.33 -27.45 -88.58
C GLU A 499 26.97 -27.00 -89.13
N MET A 500 25.89 -27.42 -88.46
CA MET A 500 24.54 -26.96 -88.77
C MET A 500 24.47 -25.43 -88.66
N PHE A 501 24.87 -24.83 -87.54
CA PHE A 501 24.84 -23.38 -87.34
C PHE A 501 25.68 -22.59 -88.35
N GLN A 502 26.81 -23.13 -88.84
CA GLN A 502 27.60 -22.50 -89.90
C GLN A 502 26.83 -22.38 -91.23
N LYS A 503 26.02 -23.39 -91.56
CA LYS A 503 25.18 -23.45 -92.77
C LYS A 503 23.92 -22.60 -92.68
N ALA A 504 23.59 -22.06 -91.50
CA ALA A 504 22.44 -21.19 -91.30
C ALA A 504 22.55 -19.90 -92.15
N LYS A 505 21.47 -19.51 -92.81
CA LYS A 505 21.34 -18.25 -93.57
C LYS A 505 20.42 -17.26 -92.84
N PRO A 506 20.65 -15.95 -92.99
CA PRO A 506 19.70 -14.94 -92.50
C PRO A 506 18.28 -15.23 -92.99
N GLY A 507 17.30 -15.13 -92.08
CA GLY A 507 15.89 -15.44 -92.31
C GLY A 507 15.45 -16.85 -91.90
N GLN A 508 16.37 -17.79 -91.67
CA GLN A 508 16.03 -19.15 -91.22
C GLN A 508 15.65 -19.19 -89.74
N LYS A 509 14.80 -20.16 -89.36
CA LYS A 509 14.41 -20.39 -87.97
C LYS A 509 15.20 -21.55 -87.36
N VAL A 510 15.67 -21.33 -86.14
CA VAL A 510 16.34 -22.32 -85.29
C VAL A 510 15.49 -22.50 -84.05
N TYR A 511 15.15 -23.74 -83.74
CA TYR A 511 14.44 -24.13 -82.53
C TYR A 511 15.38 -24.92 -81.63
N ILE A 512 15.38 -24.59 -80.35
CA ILE A 512 16.09 -25.34 -79.31
C ILE A 512 15.00 -25.88 -78.40
N GLU A 513 14.74 -27.18 -78.51
CA GLU A 513 13.54 -27.82 -77.99
C GLU A 513 13.88 -28.87 -76.94
N GLN A 514 12.87 -29.21 -76.13
CA GLN A 514 12.99 -30.22 -75.06
C GLN A 514 14.18 -29.95 -74.13
N ILE A 515 14.39 -28.69 -73.76
CA ILE A 515 15.48 -28.31 -72.87
C ILE A 515 15.15 -28.85 -71.48
N LYS A 516 15.94 -29.80 -70.97
CA LYS A 516 15.78 -30.34 -69.61
C LYS A 516 16.92 -29.86 -68.73
N ALA A 517 16.59 -29.36 -67.54
CA ALA A 517 17.58 -28.97 -66.53
C ALA A 517 17.31 -29.63 -65.18
N ARG A 518 18.37 -29.99 -64.46
CA ARG A 518 18.33 -30.56 -63.12
C ARG A 518 18.67 -29.49 -62.09
N GLY A 519 17.81 -29.33 -61.08
CA GLY A 519 18.04 -28.43 -59.97
C GLY A 519 18.81 -29.08 -58.81
N PRO A 520 19.26 -28.28 -57.83
CA PRO A 520 19.90 -28.78 -56.61
C PRO A 520 18.94 -29.60 -55.73
N ASP A 521 17.63 -29.50 -55.98
CA ASP A 521 16.59 -30.36 -55.39
C ASP A 521 16.55 -31.78 -55.98
N GLY A 522 17.41 -32.09 -56.96
CA GLY A 522 17.49 -33.38 -57.65
C GLY A 522 16.40 -33.59 -58.71
N THR A 523 15.47 -32.64 -58.87
CA THR A 523 14.38 -32.77 -59.84
C THR A 523 14.84 -32.35 -61.24
N THR A 524 14.42 -33.10 -62.26
CA THR A 524 14.65 -32.74 -63.66
C THR A 524 13.40 -32.06 -64.21
N ARG A 525 13.56 -30.87 -64.79
CA ARG A 525 12.47 -30.00 -65.24
C ARG A 525 12.60 -29.71 -66.72
N ASN A 526 11.48 -29.69 -67.42
CA ASN A 526 11.42 -29.27 -68.82
C ASN A 526 11.26 -27.74 -68.86
N LEU A 527 12.21 -27.05 -69.49
CA LEU A 527 12.28 -25.60 -69.62
C LEU A 527 11.60 -25.09 -70.90
N GLY A 528 11.00 -25.98 -71.68
CA GLY A 528 10.29 -25.64 -72.92
C GLY A 528 11.22 -25.58 -74.14
N SER A 529 10.93 -24.64 -75.04
CA SER A 529 11.70 -24.42 -76.26
C SER A 529 12.04 -22.94 -76.46
N LEU A 530 13.16 -22.70 -77.14
CA LEU A 530 13.58 -21.39 -77.63
C LEU A 530 13.45 -21.37 -79.14
N SER A 531 12.90 -20.30 -79.71
CA SER A 531 12.69 -20.16 -81.15
C SER A 531 13.29 -18.85 -81.62
N PHE A 532 14.32 -18.94 -82.47
CA PHE A 532 15.02 -17.77 -82.98
C PHE A 532 14.98 -17.72 -84.50
N LYS A 533 14.77 -16.52 -85.05
CA LYS A 533 15.05 -16.21 -86.45
C LYS A 533 16.48 -15.68 -86.58
N VAL A 534 17.28 -16.29 -87.44
CA VAL A 534 18.65 -15.86 -87.70
C VAL A 534 18.62 -14.54 -88.45
N VAL A 535 19.32 -13.52 -87.94
CA VAL A 535 19.46 -12.20 -88.58
C VAL A 535 20.91 -11.89 -88.94
#